data_AF-A0A9W4KX04-F1
#
_entry.id   AF-A0A9W4KX04-F1
#
_cell.length_a   1.000
_cell.length_b   1.000
_cell.length_c   1.000
_cell.angle_alpha   90.00
_cell.angle_beta   90.00
_cell.angle_gamma   90.00
#
_symmetry.space_group_name_H-M   'P 1'
#
loop_
_entity.id
_entity.type
_entity.pdbx_description
1 polymer ?
#
loop_
_entity_poly.entity_id
_entity_poly.type
_entity_poly.pdbx_seq_one_letter_code
_entity_poly.pdbx_strand_id
1 'polypeptide(L)'
;MAILEINGKDYEAKCTFKFERLAEKKYVEKDKNENEVSGFMSVYMNLLQYSNKHLLAFWDCALEYLAKSDKPKIEDIEEALMKRIEEDDDTEKLFKEAFNAVDQSGFFKKQAKNFWKDFELMKDLGKTEEEKAENLKVYNSLKEARNELTE
;
A
#
# COMPACT_ATOMS: atom_id res chain seq x y z
N MET A 1 -5.83 -9.87 -8.15
CA MET A 1 -4.54 -9.88 -8.88
C MET A 1 -4.40 -8.51 -9.50
N ALA A 2 -3.26 -7.84 -9.33
CA ALA A 2 -3.04 -6.48 -9.84
C ALA A 2 -2.30 -6.55 -11.18
N ILE A 3 -2.91 -5.97 -12.23
CA ILE A 3 -2.34 -5.87 -13.58
C ILE A 3 -2.44 -4.41 -14.04
N LEU A 4 -1.38 -3.90 -14.66
CA LEU A 4 -1.36 -2.57 -15.27
C LEU A 4 -0.81 -2.68 -16.69
N GLU A 5 -1.55 -2.14 -17.67
CA GLU A 5 -1.06 -1.98 -19.03
C GLU A 5 -0.12 -0.78 -19.09
N ILE A 6 1.14 -0.99 -19.46
CA ILE A 6 2.15 0.06 -19.59
C ILE A 6 2.77 -0.05 -20.98
N ASN A 7 2.70 1.01 -21.78
CA ASN A 7 3.22 1.04 -23.15
C ASN A 7 2.71 -0.14 -24.02
N GLY A 8 1.42 -0.48 -23.88
CA GLY A 8 0.75 -1.54 -24.63
C GLY A 8 1.12 -2.96 -24.21
N LYS A 9 1.71 -3.14 -23.01
CA LYS A 9 2.04 -4.44 -22.43
C LYS A 9 1.51 -4.55 -21.01
N ASP A 10 0.89 -5.70 -20.70
CA ASP A 10 0.41 -5.99 -19.36
C ASP A 10 1.55 -6.39 -18.41
N TYR A 11 1.59 -5.75 -17.25
CA TYR A 11 2.51 -6.06 -16.18
C TYR A 11 1.76 -6.51 -14.93
N GLU A 12 2.12 -7.69 -14.43
CA GLU A 12 1.62 -8.24 -13.17
C GLU A 12 2.45 -7.70 -11.99
N ALA A 13 1.79 -7.15 -10.98
CA ALA A 13 2.41 -6.73 -9.73
C ALA A 13 2.85 -7.94 -8.88
N LYS A 14 4.11 -7.95 -8.38
CA LYS A 14 4.61 -9.00 -7.46
C LYS A 14 5.27 -8.43 -6.22
N CYS A 15 4.66 -8.73 -5.07
CA CYS A 15 5.23 -8.43 -3.76
C CYS A 15 6.24 -9.52 -3.38
N THR A 16 7.53 -9.25 -3.60
CA THR A 16 8.67 -10.18 -3.36
C THR A 16 9.71 -9.55 -2.43
N PHE A 17 10.81 -10.24 -2.12
CA PHE A 17 11.95 -9.61 -1.41
C PHE A 17 12.50 -8.36 -2.12
N LYS A 18 12.40 -8.28 -3.45
CA LYS A 18 12.84 -7.08 -4.18
C LYS A 18 11.89 -5.89 -3.95
N PHE A 19 10.59 -6.16 -3.76
CA PHE A 19 9.60 -5.15 -3.40
C PHE A 19 10.01 -4.48 -2.08
N GLU A 20 10.20 -5.28 -1.03
CA GLU A 20 10.55 -4.79 0.32
C GLU A 20 11.86 -4.03 0.28
N ARG A 21 12.90 -4.57 -0.36
CA ARG A 21 14.19 -3.88 -0.46
C ARG A 21 14.10 -2.53 -1.16
N LEU A 22 13.28 -2.40 -2.21
CA LEU A 22 13.11 -1.11 -2.88
C LEU A 22 12.29 -0.15 -2.01
N ALA A 23 11.26 -0.67 -1.33
CA ALA A 23 10.46 0.11 -0.39
C ALA A 23 11.32 0.72 0.71
N GLU A 24 12.13 -0.10 1.40
CA GLU A 24 13.07 0.38 2.43
C GLU A 24 14.13 1.35 1.91
N LYS A 25 14.45 1.29 0.61
CA LYS A 25 15.44 2.20 0.00
C LYS A 25 14.85 3.56 -0.38
N LYS A 26 13.59 3.61 -0.84
CA LYS A 26 13.02 4.80 -1.51
C LYS A 26 11.83 5.42 -0.78
N TYR A 27 11.11 4.67 0.05
CA TYR A 27 9.79 5.03 0.54
C TYR A 27 9.68 4.99 2.07
N VAL A 28 10.81 5.04 2.78
CA VAL A 28 10.84 5.30 4.22
C VAL A 28 10.33 6.71 4.47
N GLU A 29 9.38 6.85 5.40
CA GLU A 29 8.80 8.13 5.79
C GLU A 29 8.88 8.32 7.30
N LYS A 30 8.58 9.54 7.76
CA LYS A 30 8.49 9.85 9.19
C LYS A 30 7.04 10.04 9.60
N ASP A 31 6.66 9.51 10.75
CA ASP A 31 5.36 9.77 11.34
C ASP A 31 5.28 11.19 11.95
N LYS A 32 4.13 11.53 12.54
CA LYS A 32 3.90 12.84 13.19
C LYS A 32 4.84 13.12 14.38
N ASN A 33 5.45 12.07 14.95
CA ASN A 33 6.38 12.14 16.06
C ASN A 33 7.84 12.03 15.60
N GLU A 34 8.09 12.18 14.29
CA GLU A 34 9.39 12.02 13.64
C GLU A 34 10.02 10.61 13.72
N ASN A 35 9.25 9.59 14.12
CA ASN A 35 9.73 8.22 14.09
C ASN A 35 9.76 7.71 12.65
N GLU A 36 10.80 6.97 12.29
CA GLU A 36 10.87 6.32 10.99
C GLU A 36 9.83 5.19 10.87
N VAL A 37 9.06 5.25 9.80
CA VAL A 37 8.17 4.19 9.34
C VAL A 37 8.87 3.48 8.19
N SER A 38 9.09 2.17 8.34
CA SER A 38 9.72 1.34 7.30
C SER A 38 9.01 1.53 5.96
N GLY A 39 9.75 1.47 4.85
CA GLY A 39 9.19 1.76 3.54
C GLY A 39 8.06 0.82 3.14
N PHE A 40 8.12 -0.45 3.53
CA PHE A 40 7.02 -1.39 3.34
C PHE A 40 5.73 -0.90 4.06
N MET A 41 5.84 -0.60 5.35
CA MET A 41 4.69 -0.14 6.15
C MET A 41 4.14 1.20 5.67
N SER A 42 5.02 2.11 5.23
CA SER A 42 4.63 3.38 4.62
C SER A 42 3.73 3.15 3.40
N VAL A 43 4.15 2.29 2.46
CA VAL A 43 3.32 1.94 1.29
C VAL A 43 2.02 1.26 1.72
N TYR A 44 2.08 0.23 2.57
CA TYR A 44 0.91 -0.54 2.97
C TYR A 44 -0.16 0.31 3.68
N MET A 45 0.25 1.14 4.65
CA MET A 45 -0.69 1.96 5.42
C MET A 45 -1.30 3.09 4.60
N ASN A 46 -0.54 3.69 3.69
CA ASN A 46 -1.05 4.78 2.88
C ASN A 46 -1.94 4.29 1.72
N LEU A 47 -1.84 3.02 1.30
CA LEU A 47 -2.84 2.40 0.42
C LEU A 47 -4.23 2.34 1.07
N LEU A 48 -4.31 2.10 2.39
CA LEU A 48 -5.58 2.15 3.14
C LEU A 48 -6.23 3.53 3.13
N GLN A 49 -5.46 4.57 2.82
CA GLN A 49 -5.92 5.96 2.81
C GLN A 49 -6.07 6.50 1.39
N TYR A 50 -6.13 5.62 0.38
CA TYR A 50 -6.25 5.99 -1.02
C TYR A 50 -5.19 7.01 -1.50
N SER A 51 -3.97 6.90 -0.97
CA SER A 51 -2.88 7.82 -1.33
C SER A 51 -2.32 7.50 -2.73
N ASN A 52 -2.62 8.35 -3.71
CA ASN A 52 -2.14 8.20 -5.10
C ASN A 52 -0.60 8.13 -5.20
N LYS A 53 0.11 8.90 -4.37
CA LYS A 53 1.58 8.83 -4.26
C LYS A 53 2.05 7.41 -3.91
N HIS A 54 1.34 6.76 -2.98
CA HIS A 54 1.70 5.43 -2.50
C HIS A 54 1.18 4.32 -3.41
N LEU A 55 0.13 4.58 -4.21
CA LEU A 55 -0.24 3.72 -5.34
C LEU A 55 0.89 3.64 -6.37
N LEU A 56 1.48 4.78 -6.74
CA LEU A 56 2.66 4.81 -7.62
C LEU A 56 3.87 4.11 -6.98
N ALA A 57 4.13 4.35 -5.69
CA ALA A 57 5.19 3.66 -4.95
C ALA A 57 5.00 2.13 -4.91
N PHE A 58 3.75 1.68 -4.72
CA PHE A 58 3.41 0.26 -4.81
C PHE A 58 3.80 -0.31 -6.17
N TRP A 59 3.43 0.35 -7.28
CA TRP A 59 3.74 -0.16 -8.62
C TRP A 59 5.25 -0.15 -8.93
N ASP A 60 6.01 0.89 -8.53
CA ASP A 60 7.48 0.88 -8.67
C ASP A 60 8.11 -0.31 -7.93
N CYS A 61 7.67 -0.57 -6.70
CA CYS A 61 8.11 -1.73 -5.91
C CYS A 61 7.65 -3.07 -6.49
N ALA A 62 6.41 -3.15 -6.96
CA ALA A 62 5.79 -4.38 -7.44
C ALA A 62 6.32 -4.85 -8.79
N LEU A 63 6.96 -3.97 -9.55
CA LEU A 63 7.60 -4.30 -10.83
C LEU A 63 9.12 -4.48 -10.72
N GLU A 64 9.71 -4.28 -9.53
CA GLU A 64 11.16 -4.43 -9.30
C GLU A 64 11.68 -5.87 -9.53
N TYR A 65 10.80 -6.87 -9.55
CA TYR A 65 11.19 -8.25 -9.87
C TYR A 65 11.69 -8.42 -11.30
N LEU A 66 11.23 -7.57 -12.23
CA LEU A 66 11.56 -7.64 -13.66
C LEU A 66 13.06 -7.47 -13.93
N ALA A 67 13.49 -7.96 -15.09
CA ALA A 67 14.83 -7.68 -15.57
C ALA A 67 15.00 -6.18 -15.86
N LYS A 68 16.23 -5.67 -15.74
CA LYS A 68 16.50 -4.23 -15.91
C LYS A 68 16.05 -3.71 -17.29
N SER A 69 16.11 -4.54 -18.33
CA SER A 69 15.65 -4.23 -19.69
C SER A 69 14.13 -4.14 -19.82
N ASP A 70 13.38 -4.81 -18.95
CA ASP A 70 11.92 -4.91 -19.02
C ASP A 70 11.21 -4.08 -17.95
N LYS A 71 11.97 -3.45 -17.03
CA LYS A 71 11.40 -2.63 -15.97
C LYS A 71 10.94 -1.29 -16.58
N PRO A 72 9.65 -0.93 -16.49
CA PRO A 72 9.17 0.38 -16.89
C PRO A 72 9.82 1.48 -16.05
N LYS A 73 9.94 2.69 -16.62
CA LYS A 73 10.36 3.85 -15.83
C LYS A 73 9.20 4.31 -14.95
N ILE A 74 9.51 5.08 -13.91
CA ILE A 74 8.47 5.55 -13.00
C ILE A 74 7.47 6.48 -13.70
N GLU A 75 7.93 7.25 -14.68
CA GLU A 75 7.10 8.12 -15.50
C GLU A 75 6.12 7.33 -16.38
N ASP A 76 6.56 6.18 -16.93
CA ASP A 76 5.69 5.29 -17.71
C ASP A 76 4.58 4.66 -16.82
N ILE A 77 4.91 4.35 -15.56
CA ILE A 77 3.95 3.82 -14.59
C ILE A 77 2.92 4.90 -14.23
N GLU A 78 3.38 6.13 -14.02
CA GLU A 78 2.51 7.27 -13.70
C GLU A 78 1.52 7.55 -14.83
N GLU A 79 1.99 7.57 -16.08
CA GLU A 79 1.13 7.74 -17.26
C GLU A 79 0.11 6.61 -17.40
N ALA A 80 0.53 5.36 -17.19
CA ALA A 80 -0.37 4.21 -17.23
C ALA A 80 -1.44 4.25 -16.12
N LEU A 81 -1.07 4.69 -14.91
CA LEU A 81 -2.03 4.88 -13.82
C LEU A 81 -3.02 6.00 -14.14
N MET A 82 -2.55 7.15 -14.66
CA MET A 82 -3.44 8.23 -15.08
C MET A 82 -4.43 7.77 -16.15
N LYS A 83 -3.94 7.12 -17.20
CA LYS A 83 -4.78 6.56 -18.27
C LYS A 83 -5.85 5.63 -17.69
N ARG A 84 -5.47 4.69 -16.83
CA ARG A 84 -6.42 3.75 -16.22
C ARG A 84 -7.45 4.44 -15.33
N ILE A 85 -7.05 5.46 -14.57
CA ILE A 85 -7.96 6.24 -13.72
C ILE A 85 -8.95 7.03 -14.59
N GLU A 86 -8.50 7.63 -15.69
CA GLU A 86 -9.37 8.33 -16.64
C GLU A 86 -10.35 7.39 -17.36
N GLU A 87 -9.92 6.17 -17.68
CA GLU A 87 -10.77 5.14 -18.31
C GLU A 87 -11.80 4.55 -17.34
N ASP A 88 -11.40 4.32 -16.08
CA ASP A 88 -12.27 3.77 -15.03
C ASP A 88 -13.16 4.86 -14.38
N ASP A 89 -12.85 6.16 -14.58
CA ASP A 89 -13.41 7.34 -13.88
C ASP A 89 -13.38 7.19 -12.34
N ASP A 90 -12.41 6.42 -11.84
CA ASP A 90 -12.30 6.04 -10.44
C ASP A 90 -10.90 5.45 -10.14
N THR A 91 -10.54 5.41 -8.86
CA THR A 91 -9.32 4.78 -8.35
C THR A 91 -9.60 3.53 -7.52
N GLU A 92 -10.85 3.28 -7.10
CA GLU A 92 -11.21 2.23 -6.14
C GLU A 92 -10.63 0.86 -6.54
N LYS A 93 -10.84 0.47 -7.80
CA LYS A 93 -10.37 -0.82 -8.33
C LYS A 93 -8.85 -0.95 -8.29
N LEU A 94 -8.13 0.12 -8.63
CA LEU A 94 -6.66 0.14 -8.58
C LEU A 94 -6.14 -0.06 -7.16
N PHE A 95 -6.76 0.60 -6.18
CA PHE A 95 -6.40 0.44 -4.77
C PHE A 95 -6.75 -0.95 -4.25
N LYS A 96 -7.92 -1.49 -4.57
CA LYS A 96 -8.31 -2.88 -4.21
C LYS A 96 -7.31 -3.90 -4.72
N GLU A 97 -6.93 -3.77 -5.99
CA GLU A 97 -5.97 -4.67 -6.61
C GLU A 97 -4.59 -4.58 -5.96
N ALA A 98 -4.09 -3.35 -5.76
CA ALA A 98 -2.79 -3.09 -5.14
C ALA A 98 -2.73 -3.56 -3.68
N PHE A 99 -3.74 -3.20 -2.88
CA PHE A 99 -3.82 -3.57 -1.47
C PHE A 99 -3.90 -5.09 -1.30
N ASN A 100 -4.77 -5.78 -2.06
CA ASN A 100 -4.87 -7.23 -2.00
C ASN A 100 -3.58 -7.93 -2.46
N ALA A 101 -2.86 -7.37 -3.44
CA ALA A 101 -1.57 -7.93 -3.85
C ALA A 101 -0.56 -7.95 -2.69
N VAL A 102 -0.57 -6.95 -1.83
CA VAL A 102 0.27 -6.93 -0.61
C VAL A 102 -0.32 -7.81 0.49
N ASP A 103 -1.58 -7.59 0.87
CA ASP A 103 -2.25 -8.19 2.04
C ASP A 103 -2.33 -9.72 1.93
N GLN A 104 -2.52 -10.25 0.72
CA GLN A 104 -2.65 -11.69 0.46
C GLN A 104 -1.34 -12.34 0.00
N SER A 105 -0.26 -11.57 -0.17
CA SER A 105 1.01 -12.12 -0.64
C SER A 105 1.59 -13.18 0.31
N GLY A 106 2.21 -14.21 -0.26
CA GLY A 106 2.95 -15.21 0.53
C GLY A 106 4.09 -14.60 1.37
N PHE A 107 4.62 -13.45 0.94
CA PHE A 107 5.73 -12.74 1.57
C PHE A 107 5.28 -11.89 2.77
N PHE A 108 4.17 -11.15 2.63
CA PHE A 108 3.81 -10.08 3.57
C PHE A 108 2.53 -10.33 4.36
N LYS A 109 1.69 -11.32 4.00
CA LYS A 109 0.44 -11.59 4.73
C LYS A 109 0.61 -11.81 6.24
N LYS A 110 1.75 -12.37 6.66
CA LYS A 110 2.08 -12.54 8.09
C LYS A 110 2.46 -11.20 8.74
N GLN A 111 3.21 -10.35 8.05
CA GLN A 111 3.55 -9.02 8.53
C GLN A 111 2.29 -8.15 8.66
N ALA A 112 1.44 -8.14 7.63
CA ALA A 112 0.14 -7.47 7.65
C ALA A 112 -0.74 -7.98 8.80
N LYS A 113 -0.85 -9.31 8.98
CA LYS A 113 -1.61 -9.89 10.10
C LYS A 113 -1.09 -9.44 11.47
N ASN A 114 0.23 -9.40 11.65
CA ASN A 114 0.83 -8.95 12.91
C ASN A 114 0.56 -7.46 13.14
N PHE A 115 0.72 -6.62 12.13
CA PHE A 115 0.37 -5.20 12.19
C PHE A 115 -1.06 -4.99 12.69
N TRP A 116 -2.05 -5.68 12.09
CA TRP A 116 -3.44 -5.53 12.50
C TRP A 116 -3.74 -6.03 13.90
N LYS A 117 -3.03 -7.08 14.34
CA LYS A 117 -3.14 -7.58 15.72
C LYS A 117 -2.60 -6.54 16.70
N ASP A 118 -1.44 -5.97 16.43
CA ASP A 118 -0.83 -4.96 17.30
C ASP A 118 -1.65 -3.67 17.29
N PHE A 119 -2.16 -3.27 16.13
CA PHE A 119 -3.01 -2.11 15.97
C PHE A 119 -4.36 -2.26 16.69
N GLU A 120 -4.93 -3.46 16.72
CA GLU A 120 -6.12 -3.75 17.53
C GLU A 120 -5.88 -3.59 19.03
N LEU A 121 -4.69 -3.92 19.53
CA LEU A 121 -4.35 -3.69 20.94
C LEU A 121 -4.23 -2.20 21.26
N MET A 122 -3.85 -1.38 20.28
CA MET A 122 -3.69 0.07 20.46
C MET A 122 -5.01 0.82 20.64
N LYS A 123 -6.14 0.27 20.14
CA LYS A 123 -7.45 0.94 20.19
C LYS A 123 -7.93 1.26 21.61
N ASP A 124 -7.51 0.45 22.59
CA ASP A 124 -7.89 0.57 24.00
C ASP A 124 -6.83 1.26 24.87
N LEU A 125 -5.71 1.71 24.26
CA LEU A 125 -4.67 2.45 24.95
C LEU A 125 -5.06 3.92 25.11
N GLY A 126 -4.55 4.57 26.16
CA GLY A 126 -4.86 5.95 26.51
C GLY A 126 -5.00 6.11 28.03
N LYS A 127 -4.55 7.23 28.57
CA LYS A 127 -4.68 7.58 29.99
C LYS A 127 -6.03 8.22 30.28
N THR A 128 -6.63 8.90 29.31
CA THR A 128 -7.96 9.50 29.41
C THR A 128 -8.97 8.76 28.55
N GLU A 129 -10.27 8.94 28.85
CA GLU A 129 -11.34 8.38 28.02
C GLU A 129 -11.41 9.04 26.64
N GLU A 130 -10.99 10.30 26.52
CA GLU A 130 -10.88 11.01 25.25
C GLU A 130 -9.80 10.38 24.34
N GLU A 131 -8.59 10.14 24.88
CA GLU A 131 -7.51 9.47 24.14
C GLU A 131 -7.91 8.07 23.64
N LYS A 132 -8.62 7.30 24.49
CA LYS A 132 -9.15 5.98 24.09
C LYS A 132 -10.20 6.09 23.00
N ALA A 133 -11.11 7.07 23.09
CA ALA A 133 -12.13 7.29 22.07
C ALA A 133 -11.51 7.69 20.72
N GLU A 134 -10.47 8.52 20.72
CA GLU A 134 -9.71 8.87 19.52
C GLU A 134 -9.02 7.65 18.91
N ASN A 135 -8.31 6.86 19.71
CA ASN A 135 -7.65 5.64 19.25
C ASN A 135 -8.63 4.62 18.65
N LEU A 136 -9.78 4.43 19.30
CA LEU A 136 -10.86 3.58 18.80
C LEU A 136 -11.41 4.10 17.47
N LYS A 137 -11.59 5.41 17.31
CA LYS A 137 -12.06 6.02 16.07
C LYS A 137 -11.06 5.80 14.92
N VAL A 138 -9.77 6.00 15.16
CA VAL A 138 -8.72 5.75 14.16
C VAL A 138 -8.67 4.26 13.79
N TYR A 139 -8.76 3.38 14.79
CA TYR A 139 -8.83 1.93 14.55
C TYR A 139 -9.99 1.55 13.65
N ASN A 140 -11.21 1.98 13.99
CA ASN A 140 -12.41 1.66 13.22
C ASN A 140 -12.34 2.19 11.80
N SER A 141 -11.87 3.43 11.62
CA SER A 141 -11.71 4.05 10.30
C SER A 141 -10.76 3.27 9.39
N LEU A 142 -9.59 2.85 9.89
CA LEU A 142 -8.66 2.05 9.09
C LEU A 142 -9.17 0.61 8.88
N LYS A 143 -9.88 0.04 9.87
CA LYS A 143 -10.49 -1.29 9.74
C LYS A 143 -11.55 -1.32 8.65
N GLU A 144 -12.38 -0.29 8.57
CA GLU A 144 -13.39 -0.10 7.53
C GLU A 144 -12.74 0.04 6.16
N ALA A 145 -11.74 0.91 6.02
CA ALA A 145 -10.98 1.04 4.76
C ALA A 145 -10.33 -0.28 4.32
N ARG A 146 -9.81 -1.09 5.25
CA ARG A 146 -9.31 -2.42 4.92
C ARG A 146 -10.41 -3.33 4.40
N ASN A 147 -11.59 -3.35 5.04
CA ASN A 147 -12.70 -4.18 4.61
C ASN A 147 -13.12 -3.78 3.19
N GLU A 148 -13.31 -2.49 2.93
CA GLU A 148 -13.60 -1.97 1.57
C GLU A 148 -12.56 -2.44 0.55
N LEU A 149 -11.28 -2.40 0.91
CA LEU A 149 -10.19 -2.80 0.01
C LEU A 149 -10.02 -4.33 -0.16
N THR A 150 -10.69 -5.14 0.66
CA THR A 150 -10.57 -6.61 0.66
C THR A 150 -11.87 -7.35 0.31
N GLU A 151 -12.98 -6.63 0.20
CA GLU A 151 -14.25 -7.09 -0.39
C GLU A 151 -14.19 -7.18 -1.92
#